data_AF-A0A958VXC7-F1
#
_entry.id   AF-A0A958VXC7-F1
#
_cell.length_a   1.000
_cell.length_b   1.000
_cell.length_c   1.000
_cell.angle_alpha   90.00
_cell.angle_beta   90.00
_cell.angle_gamma   90.00
#
_symmetry.space_group_name_H-M   'P 1'
#
loop_
_entity.id
_entity.type
_entity.pdbx_description
1 polymer ?
#
loop_
_entity_poly.entity_id
_entity_poly.type
_entity_poly.pdbx_seq_one_letter_code
_entity_poly.pdbx_strand_id
1 'polypeptide(L)' 'MARLLFILVLILDVIVILDILRSNKDMEKKVLWVVAVFFLPLLGPLLYYIIARESSK' A
#
# COMPACT_ATOMS: atom_id res chain seq x y z
N MET A 1 17.37 -18.18 -2.14
CA MET A 1 15.91 -18.36 -2.33
C MET A 1 15.13 -17.10 -1.93
N ALA A 2 15.17 -16.62 -0.67
CA ALA A 2 14.32 -15.51 -0.19
C ALA A 2 14.57 -14.11 -0.79
N ARG A 3 15.71 -13.85 -1.44
CA ARG A 3 16.04 -12.51 -1.98
C ARG A 3 15.07 -12.04 -3.07
N LEU A 4 14.54 -12.96 -3.88
CA LEU A 4 13.58 -12.63 -4.93
C LEU A 4 12.23 -12.21 -4.35
N LEU A 5 11.80 -12.82 -3.24
CA LEU A 5 10.56 -12.47 -2.55
C LEU A 5 10.64 -11.05 -1.97
N PHE A 6 11.78 -10.67 -1.41
CA PHE A 6 11.97 -9.32 -0.86
C PHE A 6 11.87 -8.23 -1.94
N ILE A 7 12.44 -8.51 -3.12
CA ILE A 7 12.35 -7.60 -4.28
C ILE A 7 10.90 -7.48 -4.76
N LEU A 8 10.17 -8.60 -4.84
CA LEU A 8 8.76 -8.59 -5.23
C LEU A 8 7.90 -7.77 -4.26
N VAL A 9 8.11 -7.92 -2.95
CA VAL A 9 7.42 -7.14 -1.92
C VAL A 9 7.74 -5.65 -2.08
N LEU A 10 9.00 -5.29 -2.27
CA LEU A 10 9.43 -3.90 -2.50
C LEU A 10 8.74 -3.27 -3.73
N ILE A 11 8.63 -4.02 -4.83
CA ILE A 11 7.92 -3.55 -6.03
C ILE A 11 6.44 -3.33 -5.72
N LEU A 12 5.82 -4.26 -4.98
CA LEU A 12 4.42 -4.19 -4.56
C LEU A 12 4.16 -2.96 -3.68
N ASP A 13 5.03 -2.70 -2.71
CA ASP A 13 4.94 -1.53 -1.82
C ASP A 13 4.98 -0.22 -2.61
N VAL A 14 5.92 -0.10 -3.57
CA VAL A 14 6.02 1.10 -4.42
C VAL A 14 4.74 1.29 -5.24
N ILE A 15 4.21 0.24 -5.84
CA ILE A 15 2.97 0.31 -6.64
C ILE A 15 1.80 0.78 -5.77
N VAL A 16 1.65 0.21 -4.57
CA VAL A 16 0.56 0.59 -3.66
C VAL A 16 0.72 2.01 -3.15
N ILE A 17 1.93 2.45 -2.79
CA ILE A 17 2.18 3.83 -2.39
C ILE A 17 1.80 4.80 -3.52
N LEU A 18 2.17 4.50 -4.76
CA LEU A 18 1.77 5.30 -5.92
C LEU A 18 0.23 5.33 -6.10
N ASP A 19 -0.46 4.21 -5.88
CA ASP A 19 -1.93 4.15 -5.94
C ASP A 19 -2.58 4.99 -4.83
N ILE A 20 -2.07 4.91 -3.59
CA ILE A 20 -2.50 5.75 -2.47
C ILE A 20 -2.37 7.23 -2.83
N LEU A 21 -1.20 7.63 -3.33
CA LEU A 21 -0.92 9.02 -3.70
C LEU A 21 -1.81 9.52 -4.84
N ARG A 22 -2.11 8.66 -5.83
CA ARG A 22 -3.02 8.96 -6.95
C ARG A 22 -4.49 8.95 -6.58
N SER A 23 -4.88 8.31 -5.48
CA SER A 23 -6.28 8.27 -5.05
C SER A 23 -6.80 9.67 -4.70
N ASN A 24 -8.11 9.92 -4.86
CA ASN A 24 -8.76 11.19 -4.45
C ASN A 24 -9.07 11.24 -2.94
N LYS A 25 -8.44 10.40 -2.13
CA LYS A 25 -8.63 10.36 -0.67
C LYS A 25 -8.05 11.60 -0.01
N ASP A 26 -8.62 11.99 1.14
CA ASP A 26 -8.09 13.03 2.01
C ASP A 26 -6.62 12.79 2.34
N MET A 27 -5.84 13.87 2.49
CA MET A 27 -4.40 13.81 2.78
C MET A 27 -4.10 12.97 4.02
N GLU A 28 -4.90 13.10 5.08
CA GLU A 28 -4.76 12.32 6.32
C GLU A 28 -4.86 10.81 6.07
N LYS A 29 -5.84 10.37 5.28
CA LYS A 29 -6.02 8.96 4.93
C LYS A 29 -4.87 8.44 4.10
N LYS A 30 -4.34 9.24 3.17
CA LYS A 30 -3.16 8.86 2.38
C LYS A 30 -1.95 8.60 3.27
N VAL A 31 -1.67 9.53 4.19
CA VAL A 31 -0.55 9.39 5.13
C VAL A 31 -0.71 8.14 5.99
N LEU A 32 -1.91 7.88 6.50
CA LEU A 32 -2.19 6.72 7.34
C LEU A 32 -1.96 5.39 6.58
N TRP A 33 -2.39 5.33 5.31
CA TRP A 33 -2.15 4.15 4.46
C TRP A 33 -0.69 3.98 4.07
N VAL A 34 0.05 5.06 3.79
CA VAL A 34 1.49 4.98 3.50
C VAL A 34 2.25 4.46 4.72
N VAL A 35 1.92 4.94 5.93
CA VAL A 35 2.52 4.46 7.18
C VAL A 35 2.19 2.97 7.41
N ALA A 36 0.95 2.57 7.19
CA ALA A 36 0.54 1.17 7.33
C ALA A 36 1.30 0.23 6.37
N VAL A 37 1.43 0.61 5.10
CA VAL A 37 2.19 -0.14 4.09
C VAL A 37 3.67 -0.21 4.46
N PHE A 38 4.25 0.90 4.92
CA PHE A 38 5.68 0.94 5.29
C PHE A 38 6.02 0.03 6.49
N PHE A 39 5.19 0.01 7.53
CA PHE A 39 5.41 -0.84 8.71
C PHE A 39 4.97 -2.30 8.50
N LEU A 40 4.01 -2.54 7.59
CA LEU A 40 3.50 -3.86 7.27
C LEU A 40 3.60 -4.10 5.75
N PRO A 41 4.80 -4.37 5.20
CA PRO A 41 5.01 -4.47 3.74
C PRO A 41 4.29 -5.67 3.08
N LEU A 42 3.85 -6.65 3.86
CA LEU A 42 3.03 -7.77 3.35
C LEU A 42 1.53 -7.55 3.57
N LEU A 43 1.15 -7.11 4.78
CA LEU A 43 -0.26 -6.99 5.15
C LEU A 43 -0.85 -5.62 4.75
N GLY A 44 -0.06 -4.56 4.77
CA GLY A 44 -0.47 -3.20 4.41
C GLY A 44 -0.98 -3.09 2.97
N PRO A 45 -0.22 -3.56 1.95
CA PRO A 45 -0.71 -3.64 0.57
C PRO A 45 -2.02 -4.42 0.42
N LEU A 46 -2.13 -5.56 1.12
CA LEU A 46 -3.32 -6.41 1.09
C LEU A 46 -4.53 -5.71 1.70
N LEU A 47 -4.36 -5.09 2.88
CA LEU A 47 -5.40 -4.33 3.57
C LEU A 47 -5.81 -3.09 2.77
N TYR A 48 -4.87 -2.43 2.10
CA TYR A 48 -5.17 -1.28 1.23
C TYR A 48 -6.09 -1.71 0.08
N TYR A 49 -5.81 -2.85 -0.55
CA TYR A 49 -6.63 -3.36 -1.65
C TYR A 49 -8.03 -3.79 -1.23
N ILE A 50 -8.20 -4.33 -0.01
CA ILE A 50 -9.50 -4.80 0.49
C ILE A 50 -10.32 -3.63 1.04
N ILE A 51 -9.72 -2.81 1.90
CA ILE A 51 -10.46 -1.82 2.69
C ILE A 51 -10.44 -0.45 2.00
N ALA A 52 -9.26 0.01 1.60
CA ALA A 52 -9.07 1.38 1.12
C ALA A 52 -9.54 1.56 -0.33
N ARG A 53 -9.33 0.54 -1.17
CA ARG A 53 -9.69 0.60 -2.59
C ARG A 53 -11.18 0.49 -2.80
N GLU A 54 -11.86 -0.34 -2.00
CA GLU A 54 -13.32 -0.52 -2.07
C GLU A 54 -14.08 0.71 -1.60
N SER A 55 -13.59 1.39 -0.55
CA SER A 55 -14.14 2.65 -0.04
C SER A 55 -13.90 3.87 -0.95
N SER A 56 -13.25 3.70 -2.12
CA SER A 56 -12.99 4.74 -3.11
C SER A 56 -13.90 4.65 -4.35
N LYS A 57 -14.80 3.67 -4.40
CA LYS A 57 -16.02 3.75 -5.23
C LYS A 57 -17.07 4.57 -4.49
#